data_AF-A0A2E5UKZ0-F1
#
_entry.id   AF-A0A2E5UKZ0-F1
#
_cell.length_a   1.000
_cell.length_b   1.000
_cell.length_c   1.000
_cell.angle_alpha   90.00
_cell.angle_beta   90.00
_cell.angle_gamma   90.00
#
_symmetry.space_group_name_H-M   'P 1'
#
loop_
_entity.id
_entity.type
_entity.pdbx_description
1 polymer ?
#
loop_
_entity_poly.entity_id
_entity_poly.type
_entity_poly.pdbx_seq_one_letter_code
_entity_poly.pdbx_strand_id
1 'polypeptide(L)'
;MHPKNILVALLFLVTIASPVVGQDLTGTWEISTQGGRIGPQTMTLVVIQEGQGLTGTLTRTVSGRGQSRTVSSDVERGVIEGDVFSFHVLQSTEGMPPAMRDRIGGDSFSQSFSGTFKGGSIEGTIMGIRGQGRPFSGERKN
;
A
#
# COMPACT_ATOMS: atom_id res chain seq x y z
N MET A 1 -45.37 -11.30 54.04
CA MET A 1 -44.68 -10.23 53.28
C MET A 1 -43.63 -10.90 52.41
N HIS A 2 -43.80 -10.89 51.08
CA HIS A 2 -42.87 -11.51 50.14
C HIS A 2 -41.79 -10.50 49.72
N PRO A 3 -40.48 -10.83 49.79
CA PRO A 3 -39.48 -10.04 49.09
C PRO A 3 -39.53 -10.38 47.59
N LYS A 4 -39.83 -9.38 46.77
CA LYS A 4 -39.75 -9.45 45.30
C LYS A 4 -38.29 -9.43 44.88
N ASN A 5 -37.75 -10.57 44.48
CA ASN A 5 -36.44 -10.64 43.83
C ASN A 5 -36.56 -10.07 42.42
N ILE A 6 -35.93 -8.92 42.18
CA ILE A 6 -35.84 -8.29 40.86
C ILE A 6 -34.69 -8.98 40.10
N LEU A 7 -35.03 -9.76 39.07
CA LEU A 7 -34.07 -10.34 38.15
C LEU A 7 -33.67 -9.27 37.12
N VAL A 8 -32.45 -8.74 37.21
CA VAL A 8 -31.88 -7.85 36.18
C VAL A 8 -31.35 -8.73 35.05
N ALA A 9 -32.03 -8.72 33.90
CA ALA A 9 -31.54 -9.36 32.69
C ALA A 9 -30.45 -8.49 32.06
N LEU A 10 -29.21 -8.99 32.03
CA LEU A 10 -28.08 -8.37 31.36
C LEU A 10 -28.23 -8.59 29.84
N LEU A 11 -28.66 -7.57 29.11
CA LEU A 11 -28.63 -7.59 27.63
C LEU A 11 -27.18 -7.46 27.17
N PHE A 12 -26.62 -8.56 26.64
CA PHE A 12 -25.41 -8.49 25.82
C PHE A 12 -25.77 -7.78 24.50
N LEU A 13 -25.34 -6.53 24.36
CA LEU A 13 -25.28 -5.89 23.04
C LEU A 13 -24.21 -6.62 22.22
N VAL A 14 -24.65 -7.49 21.31
CA VAL A 14 -23.82 -7.91 20.19
C VAL A 14 -23.75 -6.70 19.25
N THR A 15 -22.63 -5.98 19.26
CA THR A 15 -22.30 -5.07 18.16
C THR A 15 -22.05 -5.91 16.93
N ILE A 16 -23.08 -6.04 16.10
CA ILE A 16 -22.91 -6.51 14.73
C ILE A 16 -22.09 -5.42 14.05
N ALA A 17 -20.79 -5.66 13.83
CA ALA A 17 -20.04 -4.87 12.89
C ALA A 17 -20.72 -5.07 11.54
N SER A 18 -21.55 -4.11 11.13
CA SER A 18 -22.07 -4.08 9.77
C SER A 18 -20.87 -4.23 8.85
N PRO A 19 -20.92 -5.07 7.80
CA PRO A 19 -19.96 -4.93 6.73
C PRO A 19 -20.18 -3.52 6.21
N VAL A 20 -19.27 -2.61 6.58
CA VAL A 20 -19.03 -1.44 5.73
C VAL A 20 -18.87 -2.08 4.35
N VAL A 21 -19.68 -1.69 3.39
CA VAL A 21 -19.35 -1.93 1.98
C VAL A 21 -18.09 -1.11 1.78
N GLY A 22 -16.97 -1.69 2.22
CA GLY A 22 -15.66 -1.12 2.12
C GLY A 22 -15.46 -0.91 0.65
N GLN A 23 -15.03 0.29 0.28
CA GLN A 23 -14.59 0.51 -1.07
C GLN A 23 -13.58 -0.59 -1.41
N ASP A 24 -13.70 -1.20 -2.59
CA ASP A 24 -12.78 -2.25 -3.01
C ASP A 24 -11.55 -1.59 -3.64
N LEU A 25 -10.36 -1.89 -3.13
CA LEU A 25 -9.09 -1.39 -3.66
C LEU A 25 -8.64 -2.15 -4.92
N THR A 26 -9.24 -3.30 -5.22
CA THR A 26 -8.92 -4.15 -6.39
C THR A 26 -8.98 -3.39 -7.71
N GLY A 27 -7.88 -3.36 -8.44
CA GLY A 27 -7.85 -2.72 -9.75
C GLY A 27 -6.47 -2.30 -10.19
N THR A 28 -6.42 -1.64 -11.33
CA THR A 28 -5.21 -1.02 -11.86
C THR A 28 -5.22 0.47 -11.52
N TRP A 29 -4.12 0.95 -10.96
CA TRP A 29 -3.92 2.30 -10.50
C TRP A 29 -2.71 2.91 -11.19
N GLU A 30 -2.82 4.14 -11.63
CA GLU A 30 -1.67 4.96 -11.99
C GLU A 30 -1.30 5.82 -10.79
N ILE A 31 -0.12 5.59 -10.22
CA ILE A 31 0.38 6.38 -9.09
C ILE A 31 1.57 7.21 -9.51
N SER A 32 1.72 8.40 -8.95
CA SER A 32 2.82 9.32 -9.22
C SER A 32 3.42 9.80 -7.91
N THR A 33 4.74 9.70 -7.79
CA THR A 33 5.44 10.31 -6.65
C THR A 33 5.50 11.80 -6.80
N GLN A 34 5.23 12.52 -5.72
CA GLN A 34 5.32 13.97 -5.69
C GLN A 34 6.71 14.40 -5.21
N GLY A 35 7.38 15.25 -5.99
CA GLY A 35 8.69 15.83 -5.64
C GLY A 35 9.90 14.90 -5.78
N GLY A 36 11.08 15.40 -5.37
CA GLY A 36 12.37 14.73 -5.48
C GLY A 36 13.27 15.26 -6.61
N ARG A 37 14.56 14.90 -6.59
CA ARG A 37 15.57 15.44 -7.54
C ARG A 37 15.32 15.08 -9.01
N ILE A 38 14.56 14.03 -9.27
CA ILE A 38 14.28 13.52 -10.63
C ILE A 38 12.89 13.98 -11.12
N GLY A 39 12.15 14.74 -10.31
CA GLY A 39 10.77 15.11 -10.59
C GLY A 39 9.78 13.95 -10.37
N PRO A 40 8.50 14.15 -10.72
CA PRO A 40 7.48 13.13 -10.57
C PRO A 40 7.80 11.85 -11.35
N GLN A 41 7.48 10.70 -10.76
CA GLN A 41 7.67 9.39 -11.38
C GLN A 41 6.36 8.62 -11.34
N THR A 42 5.83 8.31 -12.53
CA THR A 42 4.63 7.52 -12.71
C THR A 42 4.94 6.02 -12.63
N MET A 43 4.06 5.29 -11.96
CA MET A 43 4.11 3.84 -11.77
C MET A 43 2.71 3.26 -11.97
N THR A 44 2.63 2.01 -12.41
CA THR A 44 1.36 1.28 -12.48
C THR A 44 1.30 0.27 -11.35
N LEU A 45 0.28 0.38 -10.51
CA LEU A 45 0.02 -0.53 -9.39
C LEU A 45 -1.22 -1.36 -9.72
N VAL A 46 -1.08 -2.66 -9.79
CA VAL A 46 -2.21 -3.60 -9.87
C VAL A 46 -2.40 -4.19 -8.48
N VAL A 47 -3.60 -4.10 -7.93
CA VAL A 47 -3.95 -4.64 -6.61
C VAL A 47 -5.11 -5.63 -6.76
N ILE A 48 -5.02 -6.72 -6.01
CA ILE A 48 -6.10 -7.67 -5.78
C ILE A 48 -6.37 -7.68 -4.27
N GLN A 49 -7.61 -7.41 -3.89
CA GLN A 49 -8.05 -7.46 -2.50
C GLN A 49 -8.80 -8.77 -2.22
N GLU A 50 -8.34 -9.50 -1.20
CA GLU A 50 -8.99 -10.71 -0.69
C GLU A 50 -9.28 -10.53 0.80
N GLY A 51 -10.50 -10.12 1.13
CA GLY A 51 -10.86 -9.72 2.49
C GLY A 51 -10.04 -8.51 2.94
N GLN A 52 -9.19 -8.70 3.95
CA GLN A 52 -8.24 -7.69 4.44
C GLN A 52 -6.84 -7.81 3.83
N GLY A 53 -6.57 -8.85 3.03
CA GLY A 53 -5.29 -9.04 2.38
C GLY A 53 -5.20 -8.30 1.04
N LEU A 54 -4.03 -7.74 0.73
CA LEU A 54 -3.72 -7.15 -0.57
C LEU A 54 -2.52 -7.87 -1.21
N THR A 55 -2.68 -8.23 -2.48
CA THR A 55 -1.61 -8.74 -3.35
C THR A 55 -1.58 -7.96 -4.66
N GLY A 56 -0.61 -8.24 -5.54
CA GLY A 56 -0.54 -7.63 -6.86
C GLY A 56 0.88 -7.25 -7.24
N THR A 57 1.02 -6.25 -8.11
CA THR A 57 2.31 -5.87 -8.71
C THR A 57 2.45 -4.37 -8.87
N LEU A 58 3.64 -3.85 -8.59
CA LEU A 58 4.05 -2.49 -8.92
C LEU A 58 5.04 -2.50 -10.08
N THR A 59 4.66 -1.86 -11.20
CA THR A 59 5.51 -1.68 -12.37
C THR A 59 5.99 -0.24 -12.47
N ARG A 60 7.29 -0.04 -12.70
CA ARG A 60 7.90 1.28 -12.88
C ARG A 60 9.02 1.28 -13.91
N THR A 61 9.32 2.47 -14.42
CA THR A 61 10.48 2.70 -15.28
C THR A 61 11.65 3.17 -14.42
N VAL A 62 12.77 2.44 -14.49
CA VAL A 62 14.03 2.80 -13.83
C VAL A 62 15.03 3.25 -14.89
N SER A 63 15.49 4.48 -14.77
CA SER A 63 16.46 5.08 -15.70
C SER A 63 17.85 5.15 -15.07
N GLY A 64 18.89 4.74 -15.81
CA GLY A 64 20.28 4.83 -15.40
C GLY A 64 21.25 4.77 -16.59
N ARG A 65 22.29 5.61 -16.59
CA ARG A 65 23.38 5.66 -17.60
C ARG A 65 22.91 5.49 -19.07
N GLY A 66 21.86 6.21 -19.47
CA GLY A 66 21.35 6.18 -20.84
C GLY A 66 20.48 4.96 -21.19
N GLN A 67 20.22 4.08 -20.24
CA GLN A 67 19.28 2.98 -20.38
C GLN A 67 18.05 3.22 -19.50
N SER A 68 16.90 2.83 -20.02
CA SER A 68 15.62 2.85 -19.31
C SER A 68 15.08 1.43 -19.33
N ARG A 69 14.75 0.89 -18.17
CA ARG A 69 14.18 -0.46 -18.06
C ARG A 69 12.88 -0.43 -17.28
N THR A 70 11.89 -1.18 -17.76
CA THR A 70 10.67 -1.47 -17.00
C THR A 70 10.99 -2.57 -15.99
N VAL A 71 10.59 -2.36 -14.74
CA VAL A 71 10.76 -3.33 -13.65
C VAL A 71 9.40 -3.53 -12.99
N SER A 72 9.03 -4.79 -12.80
CA SER A 72 7.87 -5.19 -11.99
C SER A 72 8.34 -5.75 -10.66
N SER A 73 7.55 -5.55 -9.62
CA SER A 73 7.84 -6.02 -8.26
C SER A 73 6.54 -6.38 -7.57
N ASP A 74 6.53 -7.50 -6.85
CA ASP A 74 5.32 -7.98 -6.19
C ASP A 74 4.96 -7.12 -4.98
N VAL A 75 3.65 -7.01 -4.76
CA VAL A 75 3.05 -6.45 -3.56
C VAL A 75 2.98 -7.54 -2.50
N GLU A 76 3.67 -7.32 -1.39
CA GLU A 76 3.76 -8.25 -0.26
C GLU A 76 3.16 -7.65 1.01
N ARG A 77 2.73 -8.53 1.93
CA ARG A 77 2.26 -8.17 3.28
C ARG A 77 1.21 -7.06 3.24
N GLY A 78 0.38 -7.06 2.19
CA GLY A 78 -0.60 -6.03 1.98
C GLY A 78 -1.79 -6.23 2.90
N VAL A 79 -2.20 -5.15 3.55
CA VAL A 79 -3.34 -5.12 4.47
C VAL A 79 -4.22 -3.91 4.20
N ILE A 80 -5.52 -4.08 4.43
CA ILE A 80 -6.52 -3.02 4.35
C ILE A 80 -7.45 -3.03 5.56
N GLU A 81 -7.68 -1.85 6.13
CA GLU A 81 -8.60 -1.61 7.23
C GLU A 81 -9.44 -0.38 6.91
N GLY A 82 -10.71 -0.59 6.55
CA GLY A 82 -11.57 0.49 6.08
C GLY A 82 -11.06 1.09 4.77
N ASP A 83 -10.76 2.39 4.79
CA ASP A 83 -10.19 3.14 3.67
C ASP A 83 -8.67 3.31 3.75
N VAL A 84 -8.01 2.71 4.76
CA VAL A 84 -6.56 2.75 4.97
C VAL A 84 -5.93 1.47 4.46
N PHE A 85 -4.83 1.58 3.72
CA PHE A 85 -4.05 0.43 3.27
C PHE A 85 -2.57 0.58 3.61
N SER A 86 -1.88 -0.56 3.69
CA SER A 86 -0.42 -0.61 3.63
C SER A 86 0.06 -1.87 2.93
N PHE A 87 1.20 -1.79 2.26
CA PHE A 87 1.86 -2.95 1.67
C PHE A 87 3.36 -2.69 1.47
N HIS A 88 4.09 -3.75 1.19
CA HIS A 88 5.51 -3.71 0.87
C HIS A 88 5.73 -4.06 -0.59
N VAL A 89 6.77 -3.47 -1.19
CA VAL A 89 7.27 -3.87 -2.50
C VAL A 89 8.74 -4.22 -2.36
N LEU A 90 9.12 -5.42 -2.78
CA LEU A 90 10.51 -5.86 -2.77
C LEU A 90 11.18 -5.43 -4.08
N GLN A 91 12.17 -4.55 -3.97
CA GLN A 91 12.85 -3.97 -5.12
C GLN A 91 14.21 -4.61 -5.31
N SER A 92 14.41 -5.23 -6.48
CA SER A 92 15.72 -5.73 -6.89
C SER A 92 16.71 -4.58 -7.08
N THR A 93 17.94 -4.79 -6.62
CA THR A 93 19.10 -3.92 -6.86
C THR A 93 19.89 -4.32 -8.10
N GLU A 94 19.42 -5.31 -8.85
CA GLU A 94 20.01 -5.71 -10.11
C GLU A 94 20.08 -4.52 -11.09
N GLY A 95 21.22 -4.39 -11.78
CA GLY A 95 21.50 -3.26 -12.67
C GLY A 95 21.81 -1.93 -11.94
N MET A 96 21.78 -1.88 -10.61
CA MET A 96 22.28 -0.72 -9.87
C MET A 96 23.82 -0.72 -9.82
N PRO A 97 24.47 0.46 -9.75
CA PRO A 97 25.92 0.55 -9.56
C PRO A 97 26.38 -0.19 -8.29
N PRO A 98 27.57 -0.83 -8.29
CA PRO A 98 28.07 -1.57 -7.12
C PRO A 98 28.03 -0.76 -5.81
N ALA A 99 28.53 0.48 -5.84
CA ALA A 99 28.52 1.37 -4.68
C ALA A 99 27.10 1.68 -4.14
N MET A 100 26.05 1.54 -4.96
CA MET A 100 24.67 1.67 -4.52
C MET A 100 24.15 0.38 -3.88
N ARG A 101 24.49 -0.78 -4.45
CA ARG A 101 24.19 -2.10 -3.86
C ARG A 101 24.82 -2.24 -2.48
N ASP A 102 26.09 -1.87 -2.34
CA ASP A 102 26.81 -1.92 -1.06
C ASP A 102 26.15 -1.05 0.02
N ARG A 103 25.63 0.12 -0.37
CA ARG A 103 24.90 1.02 0.53
C ARG A 103 23.53 0.49 0.96
N ILE A 104 22.90 -0.31 0.11
CA ILE A 104 21.61 -0.96 0.41
C ILE A 104 21.84 -2.18 1.30
N GLY A 105 23.00 -2.83 1.16
CA GLY A 105 23.39 -3.98 1.98
C GLY A 105 22.77 -5.31 1.53
N GLY A 106 22.37 -5.42 0.25
CA GLY A 106 21.79 -6.65 -0.27
C GLY A 106 21.35 -6.55 -1.74
N ASP A 107 20.87 -7.69 -2.25
CA ASP A 107 20.39 -7.81 -3.63
C ASP A 107 18.99 -7.24 -3.83
N SER A 108 18.27 -6.97 -2.75
CA SER A 108 16.97 -6.33 -2.77
C SER A 108 16.77 -5.45 -1.53
N PHE A 109 15.76 -4.58 -1.59
CA PHE A 109 15.28 -3.83 -0.42
C PHE A 109 13.77 -3.70 -0.43
N SER A 110 13.18 -3.67 0.75
CA SER A 110 11.74 -3.44 0.92
C SER A 110 11.43 -1.95 0.93
N GLN A 111 10.40 -1.56 0.21
CA GLN A 111 9.82 -0.22 0.24
C GLN A 111 8.37 -0.31 0.71
N SER A 112 8.02 0.44 1.75
CA SER A 112 6.66 0.44 2.31
C SER A 112 5.81 1.52 1.66
N PHE A 113 4.58 1.17 1.34
CA PHE A 113 3.54 2.05 0.86
C PHE A 113 2.42 2.04 1.90
N SER A 114 1.90 3.22 2.25
CA SER A 114 0.75 3.36 3.14
C SER A 114 -0.05 4.57 2.73
N GLY A 115 -1.37 4.49 2.84
CA GLY A 115 -2.22 5.60 2.43
C GLY A 115 -3.70 5.34 2.64
N THR A 116 -4.49 6.19 2.03
CA THR A 116 -5.95 6.10 1.99
C THR A 116 -6.45 6.10 0.56
N PHE A 117 -7.63 5.54 0.32
CA PHE A 117 -8.28 5.59 -0.98
C PHE A 117 -9.74 6.03 -0.85
N LYS A 118 -10.22 6.73 -1.88
CA LYS A 118 -11.61 7.17 -1.98
C LYS A 118 -12.10 7.08 -3.42
N GLY A 119 -12.95 6.10 -3.70
CA GLY A 119 -13.47 5.84 -5.03
C GLY A 119 -12.34 5.52 -6.01
N GLY A 120 -12.19 6.35 -7.04
CA GLY A 120 -11.12 6.21 -8.04
C GLY A 120 -9.80 6.91 -7.68
N SER A 121 -9.63 7.41 -6.45
CA SER A 121 -8.42 8.14 -6.03
C SER A 121 -7.69 7.43 -4.88
N ILE A 122 -6.36 7.50 -4.90
CA ILE A 122 -5.47 7.01 -3.85
C ILE A 122 -4.42 8.07 -3.49
N GLU A 123 -4.13 8.23 -2.21
CA GLU A 123 -3.08 9.11 -1.72
C GLU A 123 -2.31 8.42 -0.61
N GLY A 124 -1.01 8.69 -0.51
CA GLY A 124 -0.21 8.05 0.52
C GLY A 124 1.24 8.49 0.57
N THR A 125 2.00 7.73 1.34
CA THR A 125 3.45 7.92 1.53
C THR A 125 4.19 6.64 1.15
N ILE A 126 5.30 6.83 0.45
CA ILE A 126 6.27 5.78 0.18
C ILE A 126 7.48 5.97 1.10
N MET A 127 7.76 5.00 1.95
CA MET A 127 8.92 4.98 2.85
C MET A 127 10.06 4.19 2.20
N GLY A 128 11.11 4.89 1.77
CA GLY A 128 12.32 4.27 1.22
C GLY A 128 13.37 3.92 2.27
N ILE A 129 14.50 3.36 1.82
CA ILE A 129 15.62 2.87 2.65
C ILE A 129 16.17 3.91 3.64
N ARG A 130 16.09 5.20 3.30
CA ARG A 130 16.64 6.30 4.14
C ARG A 130 15.62 6.88 5.12
N GLY A 131 14.45 6.26 5.26
CA GLY A 131 13.39 6.71 6.18
C GLY A 131 12.72 8.04 5.79
N GLN A 132 13.11 8.67 4.69
CA GLN A 132 12.40 9.84 4.17
C GLN A 132 11.16 9.38 3.41
N GLY A 133 10.00 9.72 3.96
CA GLY A 133 8.71 9.52 3.30
C GLY A 133 8.56 10.43 2.10
N ARG A 134 8.11 9.88 0.98
CA ARG A 134 7.76 10.63 -0.22
C ARG A 134 6.27 10.50 -0.49
N PRO A 135 5.53 11.61 -0.61
CA PRO A 135 4.12 11.55 -0.93
C PRO A 135 3.90 10.99 -2.34
N PHE A 136 2.77 10.33 -2.53
CA PHE A 136 2.27 9.94 -3.84
C PHE A 136 0.75 10.14 -3.91
N SER A 137 0.26 10.33 -5.12
CA SER A 137 -1.16 10.33 -5.45
C SER A 137 -1.40 9.44 -6.65
N GLY A 138 -2.62 8.99 -6.87
CA GLY A 138 -2.94 8.19 -8.04
C GLY A 138 -4.43 8.07 -8.32
N GLU A 139 -4.71 7.58 -9.51
CA GLU A 139 -6.07 7.39 -10.01
C GLU A 139 -6.24 5.95 -10.52
N ARG A 140 -7.44 5.40 -10.31
CA ARG A 140 -7.81 4.09 -10.87
C ARG A 140 -7.94 4.23 -12.39
N LYS A 141 -7.32 3.33 -13.14
CA LYS A 141 -7.51 3.22 -14.58
C LYS A 141 -8.89 2.61 -14.85
N ASN A 142 -9.64 3.24 -15.75
CA ASN A 142 -10.93 2.76 -16.24
C ASN A 142 -10.79 1.46 -17.02
#